data_AF-A0A0F9BJC9-F1
#
_entry.id   AF-A0A0F9BJC9-F1
#
_cell.length_a   1.000
_cell.length_b   1.000
_cell.length_c   1.000
_cell.angle_alpha   90.00
_cell.angle_beta   90.00
_cell.angle_gamma   90.00
#
_symmetry.space_group_name_H-M   'P 1'
#
loop_
_entity.id
_entity.type
_entity.pdbx_description
1 polymer ?
#
loop_
_entity_poly.entity_id
_entity_poly.type
_entity_poly.pdbx_seq_one_letter_code
_entity_poly.pdbx_strand_id
1 'polypeptide(L)'
;IANEVFDTAVNMGVARSVKFLQSGLNLLNRNQINYPDIVEDGKFGRATMNALNSYSYMDDESHLLKILNILQGMHYIEYAKKSATQERYMRGWLKRVTVSK
;
A
#
# COMPACT_ATOMS: atom_id res chain seq x y z
N ILE A 1 -6.64 -4.59 -5.93
CA ILE A 1 -5.27 -4.54 -5.32
C ILE A 1 -4.14 -4.41 -6.35
N ALA A 2 -4.02 -5.31 -7.34
CA ALA A 2 -2.87 -5.36 -8.25
C ALA A 2 -2.54 -4.02 -8.95
N ASN A 3 -3.55 -3.30 -9.44
CA ASN A 3 -3.36 -1.99 -10.08
C ASN A 3 -2.73 -0.95 -9.14
N GLU A 4 -3.13 -0.94 -7.86
CA GLU A 4 -2.61 0.01 -6.88
C GLU A 4 -1.16 -0.29 -6.53
N VAL A 5 -0.83 -1.57 -6.38
CA VAL A 5 0.54 -2.05 -6.16
C VAL A 5 1.40 -1.73 -7.39
N PHE A 6 0.87 -1.89 -8.60
CA PHE A 6 1.59 -1.55 -9.83
C PHE A 6 1.85 -0.04 -9.96
N ASP A 7 0.83 0.81 -9.79
CA ASP A 7 1.01 2.27 -9.87
C ASP A 7 2.03 2.77 -8.82
N THR A 8 1.92 2.26 -7.59
CA THR A 8 2.91 2.56 -6.54
C THR A 8 4.31 2.11 -6.94
N ALA A 9 4.45 0.94 -7.54
CA ALA A 9 5.75 0.42 -7.96
C ALA A 9 6.40 1.27 -9.06
N VAL A 10 5.60 1.76 -10.02
CA VAL A 10 6.07 2.66 -11.08
C VAL A 10 6.55 3.99 -10.50
N ASN A 11 5.81 4.57 -9.54
CA ASN A 11 6.13 5.88 -9.01
C ASN A 11 7.15 5.88 -7.86
N MET A 12 7.21 4.80 -7.06
CA MET A 12 7.99 4.75 -5.82
C MET A 12 8.97 3.57 -5.73
N GLY A 13 9.01 2.72 -6.75
CA GLY A 13 9.83 1.51 -6.78
C GLY A 13 9.13 0.28 -6.20
N VAL A 14 9.43 -0.88 -6.80
CA VAL A 14 8.81 -2.18 -6.47
C VAL A 14 8.92 -2.52 -4.99
N ALA A 15 10.12 -2.38 -4.40
CA ALA A 15 10.36 -2.76 -3.02
C ALA A 15 9.46 -1.98 -2.04
N ARG A 16 9.24 -0.69 -2.26
CA ARG A 16 8.36 0.12 -1.39
C ARG A 16 6.90 -0.27 -1.57
N SER A 17 6.46 -0.44 -2.82
CA SER A 17 5.10 -0.87 -3.13
C SER A 17 4.75 -2.19 -2.43
N VAL A 18 5.64 -3.17 -2.51
CA VAL A 18 5.45 -4.46 -1.84
C VAL A 18 5.47 -4.32 -0.32
N LYS A 19 6.35 -3.46 0.25
CA LYS A 19 6.30 -3.20 1.70
C LYS A 19 4.97 -2.63 2.13
N PHE A 20 4.41 -1.67 1.39
CA PHE A 20 3.09 -1.12 1.73
C PHE A 20 1.99 -2.19 1.71
N LEU A 21 2.04 -3.12 0.75
CA LEU A 21 1.15 -4.28 0.74
C LEU A 21 1.36 -5.17 1.97
N GLN A 22 2.60 -5.50 2.31
CA GLN A 22 2.92 -6.34 3.46
C GLN A 22 2.46 -5.69 4.78
N SER A 23 2.73 -4.39 4.98
CA SER A 23 2.24 -3.64 6.15
C SER A 23 0.71 -3.62 6.20
N GLY A 24 0.05 -3.40 5.07
CA GLY A 24 -1.41 -3.40 5.00
C GLY A 24 -2.03 -4.76 5.35
N LEU A 25 -1.44 -5.86 4.89
CA LEU A 25 -1.86 -7.21 5.25
C LEU A 25 -1.68 -7.48 6.74
N ASN A 26 -0.51 -7.15 7.32
CA ASN A 26 -0.27 -7.31 8.75
C ASN A 26 -1.24 -6.49 9.60
N LEU A 27 -1.46 -5.22 9.26
CA LEU A 27 -2.38 -4.35 9.99
C LEU A 27 -3.84 -4.86 10.00
N LEU A 28 -4.23 -5.63 8.98
CA LEU A 28 -5.59 -6.11 8.79
C LEU A 28 -5.78 -7.59 9.15
N ASN A 29 -4.76 -8.27 9.69
CA ASN A 29 -4.83 -9.71 10.02
C ASN A 29 -5.49 -10.03 11.37
N ARG A 30 -6.08 -9.03 12.04
CA ARG A 30 -6.79 -9.12 13.33
C ARG A 30 -5.92 -9.76 14.43
N ASN A 31 -4.75 -9.18 14.70
CA ASN A 31 -3.79 -9.71 15.67
C ASN A 31 -3.41 -11.16 15.37
N GLN A 32 -3.07 -11.42 14.10
CA GLN A 32 -2.63 -12.72 13.59
C GLN A 32 -3.70 -13.85 13.64
N ILE A 33 -4.97 -13.52 13.87
CA ILE A 33 -6.08 -14.50 13.86
C ILE A 33 -6.32 -15.03 12.44
N ASN A 34 -6.34 -14.15 11.44
CA ASN A 34 -6.63 -14.54 10.06
C ASN A 34 -5.43 -15.25 9.41
N TYR A 35 -4.21 -14.77 9.69
CA TYR A 35 -2.93 -15.34 9.28
C TYR A 35 -1.79 -14.68 10.07
N PRO A 36 -0.62 -15.33 10.24
CA PRO A 36 0.52 -14.76 10.95
C PRO A 36 1.06 -13.48 10.28
N ASP A 37 1.72 -12.64 11.06
CA ASP A 37 2.46 -11.51 10.50
C ASP A 37 3.51 -12.00 9.50
N ILE A 38 3.59 -11.33 8.35
CA ILE A 38 4.62 -11.57 7.34
C ILE A 38 5.72 -10.53 7.45
N VAL A 39 6.93 -10.89 7.03
CA VAL A 39 8.08 -9.97 7.04
C VAL A 39 7.88 -8.87 5.99
N GLU A 40 8.06 -7.61 6.41
CA GLU A 40 7.96 -6.43 5.54
C GLU A 40 9.27 -6.13 4.80
N ASP A 41 9.76 -7.11 4.04
CA ASP A 41 11.05 -7.06 3.34
C ASP A 41 10.99 -6.39 1.95
N GLY A 42 9.79 -6.12 1.43
CA GLY A 42 9.58 -5.56 0.10
C GLY A 42 9.78 -6.57 -1.04
N LYS A 43 9.81 -7.86 -0.75
CA LYS A 43 9.91 -8.94 -1.74
C LYS A 43 8.58 -9.67 -1.83
N PHE A 44 7.99 -9.67 -3.04
CA PHE A 44 6.74 -10.37 -3.26
C PHE A 44 7.02 -11.87 -3.37
N GLY A 45 6.93 -12.57 -2.24
CA GLY A 45 7.16 -14.01 -2.14
C GLY A 45 5.91 -14.80 -1.79
N ARG A 46 6.08 -16.10 -1.57
CA ARG A 46 4.99 -17.03 -1.22
C ARG A 46 4.22 -16.62 0.04
N ALA A 47 4.92 -16.09 1.05
CA ALA A 47 4.27 -15.61 2.28
C ALA A 47 3.30 -14.45 2.00
N THR A 48 3.74 -13.44 1.23
CA THR A 48 2.90 -12.30 0.82
C THR A 48 1.73 -12.76 -0.05
N MET A 49 1.96 -13.66 -1.01
CA MET A 49 0.88 -14.21 -1.84
C MET A 49 -0.17 -14.95 -1.00
N ASN A 50 0.27 -15.79 -0.06
CA ASN A 50 -0.64 -16.53 0.81
C ASN A 50 -1.45 -15.59 1.71
N ALA A 51 -0.81 -14.61 2.34
CA ALA A 51 -1.50 -13.61 3.17
C ALA A 51 -2.51 -12.80 2.36
N LEU A 52 -2.16 -12.40 1.13
CA LEU A 52 -3.09 -11.71 0.23
C LEU A 52 -4.29 -12.59 -0.13
N ASN A 53 -4.07 -13.85 -0.49
CA ASN A 53 -5.16 -14.79 -0.79
C ASN A 53 -6.07 -15.02 0.43
N SER A 54 -5.48 -15.21 1.61
CA SER A 54 -6.24 -15.34 2.87
C SER A 54 -7.07 -14.09 3.15
N TYR A 55 -6.47 -12.91 2.99
CA TYR A 55 -7.17 -11.64 3.17
C TYR A 55 -8.33 -11.47 2.18
N SER A 56 -8.10 -11.65 0.87
CA SER A 56 -9.14 -11.51 -0.16
C SER A 56 -10.29 -12.51 0.01
N TYR A 57 -10.08 -13.64 0.70
CA TYR A 57 -11.14 -14.58 1.02
C TYR A 57 -11.97 -14.17 2.25
N MET A 58 -11.36 -13.50 3.23
CA MET A 58 -11.96 -13.24 4.54
C MET A 58 -12.51 -11.82 4.72
N ASP A 59 -12.01 -10.85 3.95
CA ASP A 59 -12.25 -9.43 4.19
C ASP A 59 -12.56 -8.66 2.90
N ASP A 60 -13.13 -7.46 3.07
CA ASP A 60 -13.36 -6.53 1.96
C ASP A 60 -12.02 -5.93 1.47
N GLU A 61 -11.72 -6.12 0.18
CA GLU A 61 -10.53 -5.54 -0.47
C GLU A 61 -10.46 -4.01 -0.36
N SER A 62 -11.59 -3.33 -0.17
CA SER A 62 -11.65 -1.88 -0.05
C SER A 62 -10.86 -1.34 1.14
N HIS A 63 -10.75 -2.09 2.24
CA HIS A 63 -9.95 -1.67 3.40
C HIS A 63 -8.45 -1.70 3.10
N LEU A 64 -7.96 -2.76 2.46
CA LEU A 64 -6.56 -2.84 2.05
C LEU A 64 -6.22 -1.76 1.02
N LEU A 65 -7.10 -1.49 0.06
CA LEU A 65 -6.94 -0.37 -0.88
C LEU A 65 -6.83 0.98 -0.16
N LYS A 66 -7.67 1.24 0.86
CA LYS A 66 -7.59 2.46 1.67
C LYS A 66 -6.25 2.58 2.40
N ILE A 67 -5.76 1.49 3.00
CA ILE A 67 -4.44 1.49 3.66
C ILE A 67 -3.32 1.78 2.66
N LEU A 68 -3.34 1.16 1.47
CA LEU A 68 -2.35 1.42 0.42
C LEU A 68 -2.35 2.91 -0.01
N ASN A 69 -3.52 3.49 -0.22
CA ASN A 69 -3.66 4.90 -0.60
C ASN A 69 -3.16 5.84 0.51
N ILE A 70 -3.41 5.52 1.78
CA ILE A 70 -2.91 6.29 2.93
C ILE A 70 -1.39 6.22 2.99
N LEU A 71 -0.79 5.04 2.87
CA LEU A 71 0.66 4.85 2.90
C LEU A 71 1.36 5.59 1.74
N GLN A 72 0.77 5.54 0.54
CA GLN A 72 1.24 6.37 -0.57
C GLN A 72 1.16 7.86 -0.27
N GLY A 73 0.02 8.33 0.27
CA GLY A 73 -0.16 9.73 0.61
C GLY A 73 0.83 10.22 1.66
N MET A 74 1.05 9.44 2.71
CA MET A 74 2.09 9.71 3.72
C MET A 74 3.46 9.86 3.06
N HIS A 75 3.82 8.94 2.15
CA HIS A 75 5.10 9.01 1.45
C HIS A 75 5.23 10.25 0.56
N TYR A 76 4.24 10.53 -0.29
CA TYR A 76 4.28 11.67 -1.20
C TYR A 76 4.32 13.00 -0.45
N ILE A 77 3.55 13.15 0.63
CA ILE A 77 3.57 14.37 1.46
C ILE A 77 4.96 14.59 2.04
N GLU A 78 5.57 13.56 2.64
CA GLU A 78 6.91 13.68 3.22
C GLU A 78 8.01 13.92 2.16
N TYR A 79 7.82 13.38 0.96
CA TYR A 79 8.78 13.57 -0.13
C TYR A 79 8.65 14.96 -0.78
N ALA A 80 7.42 15.46 -0.94
CA ALA A 80 7.15 16.80 -1.46
C ALA A 80 7.73 17.91 -0.58
N LYS A 81 7.70 17.75 0.76
CA LYS A 81 8.34 18.67 1.70
C LYS A 81 9.84 18.86 1.46
N LYS A 82 10.50 17.91 0.79
CA LYS A 82 11.95 17.89 0.57
C LYS A 82 12.34 18.17 -0.88
N SER A 83 11.37 18.34 -1.79
CA SER A 83 11.63 18.48 -3.22
C SER A 83 10.56 19.31 -3.92
N ALA A 84 10.93 20.51 -4.40
CA ALA A 84 10.05 21.37 -5.19
C ALA A 84 9.53 20.68 -6.47
N THR A 85 10.33 19.78 -7.05
CA THR A 85 9.92 18.96 -8.19
C THR A 85 8.82 17.97 -7.83
N GLN A 86 8.76 17.49 -6.59
CA GLN A 86 7.69 16.59 -6.15
C GLN A 86 6.45 17.38 -5.73
N GLU A 87 6.64 18.54 -5.11
CA GLU A 87 5.56 19.46 -4.77
C GLU A 87 4.68 19.79 -5.98
N ARG A 88 5.27 20.08 -7.15
CA ARG A 88 4.50 20.35 -8.39
C ARG A 88 3.63 19.16 -8.84
N TYR A 89 4.01 17.92 -8.54
CA TYR A 89 3.24 16.73 -8.92
C TYR A 89 2.12 16.38 -7.94
N MET A 90 2.14 16.95 -6.72
CA MET A 90 1.15 16.65 -5.67
C MET A 90 -0.29 16.91 -6.12
N ARG A 91 -0.54 18.02 -6.84
CA ARG A 91 -1.88 18.33 -7.38
C ARG A 91 -2.35 17.26 -8.38
N GLY A 92 -1.43 16.70 -9.16
CA GLY A 92 -1.74 15.64 -10.11
C GLY A 92 -2.12 14.34 -9.41
N TRP A 93 -1.40 13.98 -8.35
CA TRP A 93 -1.71 12.81 -7.53
C TRP A 93 -3.05 12.97 -6.78
N LEU A 94 -3.28 14.12 -6.13
CA LEU A 94 -4.53 14.40 -5.39
C LEU A 94 -5.79 14.35 -6.27
N LYS A 95 -5.69 14.64 -7.57
CA LYS A 95 -6.82 14.48 -8.50
C LYS A 95 -7.21 13.02 -8.75
N ARG A 96 -6.29 12.08 -8.54
CA ARG A 96 -6.52 10.64 -8.75
C ARG A 96 -7.00 9.92 -7.50
N VAL A 97 -6.67 10.47 -6.32
CA VAL A 97 -7.06 9.87 -5.04
C VAL A 97 -8.44 10.35 -4.63
N THR A 98 -9.33 9.41 -4.32
CA THR A 98 -10.64 9.72 -3.73
C THR A 98 -10.58 9.57 -2.22
N VAL A 99 -10.95 10.63 -1.50
CA VAL A 99 -11.15 10.62 -0.04
C VAL A 99 -12.60 10.97 0.23
N SER A 100 -13.37 9.99 0.71
CA SER A 100 -14.76 10.19 1.16
C SER A 100 -14.84 9.99 2.67
N LYS A 101 -15.68 10.77 3.34
CA LYS A 101 -16.03 10.60 4.76
C LYS A 101 -17.21 9.66 4.93
#